data_AF-A0A847N1P1-F1
#
_entry.id   AF-A0A847N1P1-F1
#
_cell.length_a   1.000
_cell.length_b   1.000
_cell.length_c   1.000
_cell.angle_alpha   90.00
_cell.angle_beta   90.00
_cell.angle_gamma   90.00
#
_symmetry.space_group_name_H-M   'P 1'
#
loop_
_entity.id
_entity.type
_entity.pdbx_description
1 polymer ?
#
loop_
_entity_poly.entity_id
_entity_poly.type
_entity_poly.pdbx_seq_one_letter_code
_entity_poly.pdbx_strand_id
1 'polypeptide(L)'
;MELSLMFFALIVLLVIGVPIGYAIGTSGILYMLLSNPTFLLTFPQRVWSGTESFIIIAMPLFMLTGELMNHSGLTRRLIDFSMLLVRP
;
A
#
# COMPACT_ATOMS: atom_id res chain seq x y z
N MET A 1 -27.03 -11.34 -11.11
CA MET A 1 -27.71 -10.23 -10.40
C MET A 1 -26.81 -9.59 -9.36
N GLU A 2 -26.19 -10.39 -8.49
CA GLU A 2 -25.17 -9.97 -7.52
C GLU A 2 -24.09 -9.04 -8.10
N LEU A 3 -23.47 -9.49 -9.19
CA LEU A 3 -22.32 -8.82 -9.81
C LEU A 3 -22.70 -7.49 -10.49
N SER A 4 -23.90 -7.41 -11.07
CA SER A 4 -24.43 -6.15 -11.64
C SER A 4 -24.76 -5.13 -10.54
N LEU A 5 -25.23 -5.59 -9.37
CA LEU A 5 -25.52 -4.71 -8.23
C LEU A 5 -24.22 -4.09 -7.68
N MET A 6 -23.14 -4.86 -7.61
CA MET A 6 -21.81 -4.39 -7.22
C MET A 6 -21.32 -3.24 -8.12
N PHE A 7 -21.38 -3.44 -9.44
CA PHE A 7 -20.95 -2.41 -10.40
C PHE A 7 -21.83 -1.16 -10.34
N PHE A 8 -23.14 -1.33 -10.19
CA PHE A 8 -24.04 -0.20 -10.02
C PHE A 8 -23.72 0.59 -8.75
N ALA A 9 -23.51 -0.09 -7.61
CA ALA A 9 -23.12 0.55 -6.35
C ALA A 9 -21.78 1.28 -6.47
N LEU A 10 -20.78 0.67 -7.12
CA LEU A 10 -19.48 1.30 -7.38
C LEU A 10 -19.63 2.60 -8.19
N ILE A 11 -20.40 2.57 -9.29
CA ILE A 11 -20.61 3.75 -10.14
C ILE A 11 -21.30 4.86 -9.34
N VAL A 12 -22.34 4.54 -8.58
CA VAL A 12 -23.05 5.51 -7.73
C VAL A 12 -22.11 6.14 -6.71
N LEU A 13 -21.30 5.34 -6.01
CA LEU A 13 -20.34 5.82 -5.02
C LEU A 13 -19.28 6.76 -5.63
N LEU A 14 -18.80 6.44 -6.84
CA LEU A 14 -17.86 7.28 -7.57
C LEU A 14 -18.51 8.61 -8.01
N VAL A 15 -19.76 8.59 -8.49
CA VAL A 15 -20.50 9.79 -8.89
C VAL A 15 -20.77 10.73 -7.71
N ILE A 16 -21.00 10.18 -6.52
CA ILE A 16 -21.18 10.95 -5.26
C ILE A 16 -19.85 11.56 -4.78
N GLY A 17 -18.72 11.20 -5.40
CA GLY A 17 -17.40 11.76 -5.05
C GLY A 17 -16.73 11.09 -3.87
N VAL A 18 -17.14 9.86 -3.52
CA VAL A 18 -16.46 9.07 -2.49
C VAL A 18 -15.04 8.73 -2.97
N PRO A 19 -14.00 8.84 -2.13
CA PRO A 19 -12.64 8.48 -2.55
C PRO A 19 -12.59 7.03 -3.05
N ILE A 20 -11.87 6.82 -4.15
CA ILE A 20 -11.89 5.58 -4.95
C ILE A 20 -11.64 4.32 -4.08
N GLY A 21 -10.73 4.40 -3.11
CA GLY A 21 -10.45 3.28 -2.20
C GLY A 21 -11.67 2.85 -1.38
N TYR A 22 -12.44 3.81 -0.84
CA TYR A 22 -13.66 3.51 -0.11
C TYR A 22 -14.77 3.02 -1.02
N ALA A 23 -14.89 3.55 -2.25
CA ALA A 23 -15.88 3.10 -3.22
C ALA A 23 -15.66 1.63 -3.64
N ILE A 24 -14.41 1.26 -3.91
CA ILE A 24 -14.02 -0.12 -4.27
C ILE A 24 -14.23 -1.06 -3.07
N GLY A 25 -13.79 -0.66 -1.87
CA GLY A 25 -13.95 -1.48 -0.66
C GLY A 25 -15.41 -1.75 -0.31
N THR A 26 -16.25 -0.72 -0.30
CA THR A 26 -17.66 -0.83 0.10
C THR A 26 -18.51 -1.58 -0.92
N SER A 27 -18.30 -1.36 -2.23
CA SER A 27 -18.96 -2.16 -3.27
C SER A 27 -18.55 -3.63 -3.23
N GLY A 28 -17.27 -3.94 -2.97
CA GLY A 28 -16.78 -5.30 -2.78
C GLY A 28 -17.38 -6.00 -1.55
N ILE A 29 -17.51 -5.29 -0.42
CA ILE A 29 -18.17 -5.81 0.79
C ILE A 29 -19.65 -6.09 0.51
N LEU A 30 -20.34 -5.19 -0.20
CA LEU A 30 -21.74 -5.38 -0.59
C LEU A 30 -21.94 -6.66 -1.42
N TYR A 31 -21.04 -6.91 -2.36
CA TYR A 31 -21.04 -8.15 -3.14
C TYR A 31 -20.82 -9.39 -2.27
N MET A 32 -19.84 -9.36 -1.36
CA MET A 32 -19.57 -10.48 -0.46
C MET A 32 -20.76 -10.79 0.44
N LEU A 33 -21.44 -9.75 0.94
CA LEU A 33 -22.60 -9.89 1.82
C LEU A 33 -23.79 -10.57 1.12
N LEU A 34 -24.04 -10.20 -0.13
CA LEU A 34 -25.18 -10.70 -0.91
C LEU A 34 -24.90 -12.07 -1.55
N SER A 35 -23.65 -12.33 -1.97
CA SER A 35 -23.30 -13.57 -2.68
C SER A 35 -23.08 -14.75 -1.73
N ASN A 36 -22.29 -14.58 -0.66
CA ASN A 36 -22.19 -15.58 0.39
C ASN A 36 -21.60 -14.96 1.68
N PRO A 37 -22.39 -14.85 2.76
CA PRO A 37 -21.97 -14.18 3.99
C PRO A 37 -20.78 -14.87 4.69
N THR A 38 -20.50 -16.13 4.35
CA THR A 38 -19.32 -16.85 4.86
C THR A 38 -18.01 -16.21 4.38
N PHE A 39 -17.98 -15.58 3.21
CA PHE A 39 -16.80 -14.86 2.72
C PHE A 39 -16.46 -13.61 3.54
N LEU A 40 -17.43 -13.08 4.29
CA LEU A 40 -17.21 -11.95 5.19
C LEU A 40 -16.23 -12.30 6.31
N LEU A 41 -16.18 -13.58 6.72
CA LEU A 41 -15.23 -14.07 7.73
C LEU A 41 -13.78 -14.02 7.25
N THR A 42 -13.55 -14.12 5.93
CA THR A 42 -12.21 -14.02 5.32
C THR A 42 -11.82 -12.56 5.03
N PHE A 43 -12.75 -11.61 5.15
CA PHE A 43 -12.50 -10.20 4.84
C PHE A 43 -11.37 -9.57 5.70
N PRO A 44 -11.34 -9.74 7.03
CA PRO A 44 -10.25 -9.22 7.86
C PRO A 44 -8.88 -9.77 7.45
N GLN A 45 -8.84 -11.06 7.07
CA GLN A 45 -7.62 -11.73 6.65
C GLN A 45 -7.10 -11.19 5.29
N ARG A 46 -8.00 -10.84 4.37
CA ARG A 46 -7.63 -10.19 3.10
C ARG A 46 -7.13 -8.76 3.29
N VAL A 47 -7.75 -7.99 4.18
CA VAL A 47 -7.28 -6.64 4.52
C VAL A 47 -5.89 -6.69 5.17
N TRP A 48 -5.68 -7.65 6.07
CA TRP A 48 -4.39 -7.89 6.72
C TRP A 48 -3.30 -8.25 5.71
N SER A 49 -3.57 -9.18 4.81
CA SER A 49 -2.63 -9.59 3.75
C SER A 49 -2.24 -8.42 2.82
N GLY A 50 -3.15 -7.47 2.56
CA GLY A 50 -2.82 -6.25 1.81
C GLY A 50 -1.90 -5.29 2.56
N THR A 51 -1.86 -5.38 3.89
CA THR A 51 -1.01 -4.55 4.77
C THR A 51 0.36 -5.18 5.01
N GLU A 52 0.51 -6.50 4.76
CA GLU A 52 1.80 -7.21 4.72
C GLU A 52 2.62 -6.83 3.47
N SER A 53 2.79 -5.53 3.23
CA SER A 53 3.65 -5.04 2.17
C SER A 53 5.07 -4.91 2.69
N PHE A 54 5.99 -5.64 2.05
CA PHE A 54 7.44 -5.47 2.24
C PHE A 54 7.85 -3.99 2.21
N ILE A 55 7.15 -3.17 1.42
CA ILE A 55 7.41 -1.73 1.27
C ILE A 55 7.21 -0.97 2.60
N ILE A 56 6.19 -1.33 3.38
CA ILE A 56 5.88 -0.64 4.66
C ILE A 56 6.98 -0.90 5.70
N ILE A 57 7.62 -2.08 5.66
CA ILE A 57 8.76 -2.42 6.52
C ILE A 57 10.08 -1.87 5.94
N ALA A 58 10.22 -1.86 4.62
CA ALA A 58 11.41 -1.35 3.94
C ALA A 58 11.56 0.17 4.15
N MET A 59 10.48 0.95 4.09
CA MET A 59 10.50 2.40 4.30
C MET A 59 11.22 2.84 5.59
N PRO A 60 10.81 2.39 6.79
CA PRO A 60 11.46 2.80 8.03
C PRO A 60 12.91 2.29 8.15
N LEU A 61 13.21 1.09 7.63
CA LEU A 61 14.58 0.56 7.62
C LEU A 61 15.50 1.37 6.70
N PHE A 62 15.00 1.81 5.54
CA PHE A 62 15.72 2.72 4.65
C PHE A 62 15.91 4.10 5.27
N MET A 63 14.89 4.65 5.93
CA MET A 63 15.01 5.91 6.67
C MET A 63 16.06 5.80 7.78
N LEU A 64 16.03 4.72 8.58
CA LEU A 64 17.00 4.47 9.64
C LEU A 64 18.42 4.33 9.09
N THR A 65 18.58 3.59 8.00
CA THR A 65 19.89 3.39 7.35
C THR A 65 20.41 4.71 6.78
N GLY A 66 19.56 5.49 6.13
CA GLY A 66 19.92 6.84 5.65
C GLY A 66 20.38 7.74 6.79
N GLU A 67 19.68 7.72 7.91
CA GLU A 67 20.04 8.51 9.10
C GLU A 67 21.36 8.03 9.72
N LEU A 68 21.57 6.71 9.82
CA LEU A 68 22.83 6.13 10.28
C LEU A 68 24.01 6.52 9.39
N MET A 69 23.84 6.51 8.07
CA MET A 69 24.89 6.90 7.12
C MET A 69 25.25 8.38 7.23
N ASN A 70 24.25 9.24 7.45
CA ASN A 70 24.44 10.67 7.67
C ASN A 70 25.13 10.95 9.01
N HIS A 71 24.63 10.38 10.11
CA HIS A 71 25.21 10.59 11.44
C HIS A 71 26.62 10.03 11.61
N SER A 72 26.91 8.87 11.00
CA SER A 72 28.25 8.27 11.04
C SER A 72 29.26 8.95 10.09
N GLY A 73 28.80 9.89 9.25
CA GLY A 73 29.61 10.50 8.20
C GLY A 73 30.02 9.52 7.09
N LEU A 74 29.44 8.31 7.05
CA LEU A 74 29.72 7.29 6.04
C LEU A 74 29.41 7.81 4.63
N THR A 75 28.31 8.56 4.48
CA THR A 75 27.92 9.19 3.21
C THR A 75 29.07 10.05 2.65
N ARG A 76 29.66 10.90 3.49
CA ARG A 76 30.78 11.77 3.11
C ARG A 76 32.01 10.94 2.69
N ARG A 77 32.37 9.94 3.50
CA ARG A 77 33.52 9.05 3.24
C ARG A 77 33.39 8.27 1.93
N LEU A 78 32.21 7.77 1.60
CA LEU A 78 31.93 7.06 0.35
C LEU A 78 32.03 7.99 -0.87
N ILE A 79 31.53 9.22 -0.74
CA ILE A 79 31.64 10.24 -1.79
C ILE A 79 33.11 10.62 -2.01
N ASP A 80 33.86 10.89 -0.93
CA ASP A 80 35.28 11.23 -1.00
C ASP A 80 36.10 10.10 -1.64
N PHE A 81 35.83 8.84 -1.27
CA PHE A 81 36.44 7.66 -1.88
C PHE A 81 36.15 7.56 -3.38
N SER A 82 34.89 7.75 -3.78
CA SER A 82 34.48 7.72 -5.19
C SER A 82 35.15 8.84 -6.00
N MET A 83 35.26 10.04 -5.42
CA MET A 83 35.97 11.16 -6.03
C MET A 83 37.47 10.90 -6.20
N LEU A 84 38.11 10.15 -5.29
CA LEU A 84 39.52 9.76 -5.44
C LEU A 84 39.74 8.77 -6.60
N LEU A 85 38.76 7.88 -6.86
CA LEU A 85 38.83 6.91 -7.96
C LEU A 85 38.53 7.51 -9.34
N VAL A 86 37.64 8.51 -9.40
CA VAL A 86 37.18 9.12 -10.66
C VAL A 86 38.03 10.32 -11.06
N ARG A 87 38.85 10.87 -10.14
CA ARG A 87 39.78 11.95 -10.49
C ARG A 87 40.76 11.46 -11.57
N PRO A 88 40.88 12.20 -12.69
CA PRO A 88 41.77 11.84 -13.80
C PRO A 88 43.24 11.89 -13.39
#